data_AF-A0A358FZK9-F1
#
_entry.id   AF-A0A358FZK9-F1
#
_cell.length_a   1.000
_cell.length_b   1.000
_cell.length_c   1.000
_cell.angle_alpha   90.00
_cell.angle_beta   90.00
_cell.angle_gamma   90.00
#
_symmetry.space_group_name_H-M   'P 1'
#
loop_
_entity.id
_entity.type
_entity.pdbx_description
1 polymer ?
#
loop_
_entity_poly.entity_id
_entity_poly.type
_entity_poly.pdbx_seq_one_letter_code
_entity_poly.pdbx_strand_id
1 'polypeptide(L)'
;KVADFGIARAMNAPVEQNLTQTGSVMGTASYFSPEQAQGGQPDPRSDLYSLGIVIYEMLAGSTPFAGENAVAIAYKQVHDTPSPLTEINKAVPRPLEAIVEHLMAKSPSDRYQTAGELRDDLKRFRNGETPLAMRRNDKEAVDSNAPTTSNRITIDDYNGTSAPGTGHSSDAVTAANSATEHSLSGPSIPGNPTIQSEHTSPDDMSKYPPGSSADATYYEDIPPRTGWYALGAFIALVALVIGGIVLYGRLSSSEATATTRVLDDFTGQRLSAVTGKLDDLGLEYRAIAEETAGVAEEFVFRTDPAAGTVVVEGTIILLYYNPTEALQSVPNVAGFTLDEARRQLVTRGFSTSLITEVSDVSVGLVIRTDPPAGSRIGQDESVTIYVSGGVDQVEVPSIVLNSSEEAAIEFLTGTTGLSVTVERTVDPVIPEGTVIRTDPAPNTMVRRGSEITLFVSSGPGKTNVPILVGLLEEEATALLTSEEHELTYVIEYIDLVNPEDPNGGRVTEQSVQAGSEIDRGSEVIIVVGVAPPPTTTTTSTTTTTTTVAPTTTTTSTTTSSSEP
;
A
#
# COMPACT_ATOMS: atom_id res chain seq x y z
N LYS A 1 -20.99 1.19 -23.16
CA LYS A 1 -20.55 0.54 -21.91
C LYS A 1 -19.10 0.94 -21.63
N VAL A 2 -18.84 1.64 -20.53
CA VAL A 2 -17.48 1.98 -20.03
C VAL A 2 -17.40 1.75 -18.49
N ALA A 3 -18.49 1.29 -17.87
CA ALA A 3 -18.59 1.10 -16.42
C ALA A 3 -18.22 -0.33 -15.93
N ASP A 4 -18.02 -1.28 -16.85
CA ASP A 4 -17.73 -2.70 -16.53
C ASP A 4 -16.26 -2.93 -16.06
N PHE A 5 -15.44 -1.87 -15.98
CA PHE A 5 -14.14 -1.88 -15.28
C PHE A 5 -14.23 -0.88 -14.12
N GLY A 6 -14.08 -1.37 -12.90
CA GLY A 6 -14.39 -0.66 -11.63
C GLY A 6 -13.48 0.51 -11.25
N ILE A 7 -13.17 1.40 -12.19
CA ILE A 7 -12.29 2.57 -12.07
C ILE A 7 -13.04 3.87 -12.48
N ALA A 8 -14.24 3.76 -13.06
CA ALA A 8 -15.05 4.90 -13.46
C ALA A 8 -15.74 5.59 -12.26
N ARG A 9 -14.98 6.38 -11.47
CA ARG A 9 -15.55 7.23 -10.42
C ARG A 9 -16.39 8.35 -11.04
N ALA A 10 -17.69 8.36 -10.78
CA ALA A 10 -18.53 9.52 -11.03
C ALA A 10 -18.03 10.70 -10.18
N MET A 11 -17.79 11.86 -10.80
CA MET A 11 -17.17 13.06 -10.18
C MET A 11 -18.01 13.72 -9.05
N ASN A 12 -19.05 13.04 -8.55
CA ASN A 12 -19.97 13.52 -7.53
C ASN A 12 -20.29 12.47 -6.45
N ALA A 13 -19.60 11.32 -6.41
CA ALA A 13 -19.79 10.35 -5.33
C ALA A 13 -19.03 10.80 -4.06
N PRO A 14 -19.70 10.93 -2.90
CA PRO A 14 -19.04 11.20 -1.63
C PRO A 14 -18.07 10.07 -1.28
N VAL A 15 -16.94 10.45 -0.70
CA VAL A 15 -16.02 9.49 -0.07
C VAL A 15 -16.65 9.09 1.29
N GLU A 16 -16.29 7.91 1.79
CA GLU A 16 -16.66 7.39 3.11
C GLU A 16 -18.08 6.85 3.30
N GLN A 17 -18.24 5.52 3.19
CA GLN A 17 -19.17 4.76 4.05
C GLN A 17 -18.91 3.23 4.16
N ASN A 18 -17.75 2.73 3.72
CA ASN A 18 -17.44 1.29 3.69
C ASN A 18 -16.27 0.85 4.61
N LEU A 19 -15.95 1.62 5.66
CA LEU A 19 -14.84 1.30 6.57
C LEU A 19 -15.26 0.81 7.98
N THR A 20 -16.56 0.79 8.30
CA THR A 20 -17.06 0.58 9.67
C THR A 20 -18.04 -0.59 9.86
N GLN A 21 -18.21 -1.48 8.87
CA GLN A 21 -18.87 -2.78 9.12
C GLN A 21 -17.88 -3.85 9.59
N THR A 22 -18.20 -4.45 10.74
CA THR A 22 -17.44 -5.55 11.33
C THR A 22 -17.55 -6.82 10.48
N GLY A 23 -16.46 -7.27 9.87
CA GLY A 23 -16.30 -8.68 9.47
C GLY A 23 -15.86 -8.99 8.04
N SER A 24 -15.94 -8.07 7.08
CA SER A 24 -15.44 -8.31 5.72
C SER A 24 -15.05 -7.05 4.95
N VAL A 25 -13.75 -6.91 4.66
CA VAL A 25 -13.25 -5.98 3.63
C VAL A 25 -12.59 -6.83 2.54
N MET A 26 -13.31 -7.07 1.45
CA MET A 26 -12.79 -7.84 0.32
C MET A 26 -12.18 -6.90 -0.74
N GLY A 27 -10.86 -6.92 -0.88
CA GLY A 27 -10.15 -6.50 -2.10
C GLY A 27 -9.65 -5.03 -2.21
N THR A 28 -10.34 -4.03 -1.66
CA THR A 28 -10.13 -2.64 -2.14
C THR A 28 -8.85 -1.94 -1.62
N ALA A 29 -8.43 -2.18 -0.37
CA ALA A 29 -7.34 -1.41 0.25
C ALA A 29 -5.95 -1.67 -0.36
N SER A 30 -5.75 -2.78 -1.06
CA SER A 30 -4.45 -3.18 -1.64
C SER A 30 -3.90 -2.22 -2.68
N TYR A 31 -4.75 -1.39 -3.29
CA TYR A 31 -4.39 -0.47 -4.38
C TYR A 31 -4.55 1.02 -4.01
N PHE A 32 -4.86 1.34 -2.76
CA PHE A 32 -5.02 2.73 -2.31
C PHE A 32 -3.70 3.49 -2.37
N SER A 33 -3.77 4.75 -2.81
CA SER A 33 -2.67 5.69 -2.65
C SER A 33 -2.51 6.15 -1.19
N PRO A 34 -1.32 6.66 -0.80
CA PRO A 34 -1.05 7.14 0.56
C PRO A 34 -2.07 8.19 1.02
N GLU A 35 -2.42 9.13 0.14
CA GLU A 35 -3.42 10.16 0.42
C GLU A 35 -4.84 9.59 0.58
N GLN A 36 -5.24 8.57 -0.20
CA GLN A 36 -6.53 7.88 0.01
C GLN A 36 -6.57 7.10 1.32
N ALA A 37 -5.45 6.45 1.68
CA ALA A 37 -5.30 5.76 2.96
C ALA A 37 -5.32 6.70 4.18
N GLN A 38 -5.11 8.01 3.98
CA GLN A 38 -5.20 9.07 4.99
C GLN A 38 -6.55 9.83 4.96
N GLY A 39 -7.51 9.44 4.11
CA GLY A 39 -8.78 10.18 3.93
C GLY A 39 -8.65 11.48 3.12
N GLY A 40 -7.48 11.76 2.54
CA GLY A 40 -7.25 12.92 1.68
C GLY A 40 -7.98 12.81 0.34
N GLN A 41 -8.21 13.96 -0.31
CA GLN A 41 -8.83 14.00 -1.63
C GLN A 41 -7.86 13.45 -2.70
N PRO A 42 -8.22 12.36 -3.41
CA PRO A 42 -7.38 11.84 -4.48
C PRO A 42 -7.40 12.77 -5.70
N ASP A 43 -6.26 12.82 -6.40
CA ASP A 43 -6.09 13.53 -7.67
C ASP A 43 -5.54 12.56 -8.74
N PRO A 44 -5.33 12.98 -10.01
CA PRO A 44 -4.84 12.07 -11.05
C PRO A 44 -3.50 11.36 -10.77
N ARG A 45 -2.73 11.84 -9.79
CA ARG A 45 -1.47 11.23 -9.32
C ARG A 45 -1.72 10.12 -8.29
N SER A 46 -2.91 10.06 -7.69
CA SER A 46 -3.41 8.90 -6.93
C SER A 46 -3.61 7.70 -7.85
N ASP A 47 -4.30 7.90 -8.99
CA ASP A 47 -4.51 6.85 -10.00
C ASP A 47 -3.17 6.31 -10.56
N LEU A 48 -2.17 7.19 -10.71
CA LEU A 48 -0.81 6.79 -11.12
C LEU A 48 -0.11 5.93 -10.07
N TYR A 49 -0.31 6.18 -8.78
CA TYR A 49 0.22 5.32 -7.71
C TYR A 49 -0.45 3.96 -7.70
N SER A 50 -1.79 3.91 -7.81
CA SER A 50 -2.54 2.66 -7.94
C SER A 50 -2.13 1.84 -9.17
N LEU A 51 -1.87 2.50 -10.30
CA LEU A 51 -1.30 1.87 -11.49
C LEU A 51 0.13 1.34 -11.24
N GLY A 52 0.93 2.05 -10.45
CA GLY A 52 2.24 1.57 -9.99
C GLY A 52 2.14 0.24 -9.23
N ILE A 53 1.16 0.11 -8.33
CA ILE A 53 0.88 -1.14 -7.61
C ILE A 53 0.50 -2.27 -8.57
N VAL A 54 -0.40 -2.02 -9.52
CA VAL A 54 -0.82 -3.04 -10.50
C VAL A 54 0.37 -3.49 -11.36
N ILE A 55 1.25 -2.58 -11.77
CA ILE A 55 2.46 -2.92 -12.53
C ILE A 55 3.46 -3.70 -11.65
N TYR A 56 3.63 -3.30 -10.39
CA TYR A 56 4.46 -4.03 -9.43
C TYR A 56 3.98 -5.48 -9.29
N GLU A 57 2.67 -5.69 -9.07
CA GLU A 57 2.08 -7.01 -8.88
C GLU A 57 2.18 -7.89 -10.14
N MET A 58 2.00 -7.33 -11.33
CA MET A 58 2.24 -8.05 -12.59
C MET A 58 3.71 -8.49 -12.78
N LEU A 59 4.67 -7.81 -12.13
CA LEU A 59 6.10 -8.11 -12.24
C LEU A 59 6.63 -8.99 -11.10
N ALA A 60 6.05 -8.88 -9.91
CA ALA A 60 6.43 -9.61 -8.70
C ALA A 60 5.59 -10.88 -8.45
N GLY A 61 4.36 -10.95 -8.98
CA GLY A 61 3.38 -11.99 -8.68
C GLY A 61 2.59 -11.77 -7.38
N SER A 62 2.81 -10.66 -6.68
CA SER A 62 2.10 -10.28 -5.45
C SER A 62 2.09 -8.76 -5.26
N THR A 63 1.13 -8.24 -4.50
CA THR A 63 1.10 -6.82 -4.11
C THR A 63 2.38 -6.41 -3.35
N PRO A 64 2.80 -5.13 -3.43
CA PRO A 64 3.97 -4.61 -2.73
C PRO A 64 3.81 -4.59 -1.20
N PHE A 65 2.57 -4.50 -0.73
CA PHE A 65 2.25 -4.51 0.69
C PHE A 65 1.19 -5.58 0.97
N ALA A 66 1.44 -6.38 2.00
CA ALA A 66 0.53 -7.38 2.53
C ALA A 66 0.31 -7.17 4.03
N GLY A 67 -0.88 -7.52 4.51
CA GLY A 67 -1.28 -7.39 5.91
C GLY A 67 -2.55 -8.18 6.21
N GLU A 68 -2.77 -8.49 7.48
CA GLU A 68 -3.88 -9.35 7.95
C GLU A 68 -5.27 -8.67 7.85
N ASN A 69 -5.30 -7.35 7.66
CA ASN A 69 -6.53 -6.58 7.49
C ASN A 69 -6.27 -5.31 6.66
N ALA A 70 -7.36 -4.69 6.18
CA ALA A 70 -7.31 -3.51 5.32
C ALA A 70 -6.61 -2.29 5.96
N VAL A 71 -6.73 -2.12 7.29
CA VAL A 71 -6.08 -1.01 8.02
C VAL A 71 -4.56 -1.20 8.06
N ALA A 72 -4.08 -2.42 8.28
CA ALA A 72 -2.67 -2.75 8.22
C ALA A 72 -2.08 -2.53 6.82
N ILE A 73 -2.83 -2.88 5.76
CA ILE A 73 -2.43 -2.61 4.37
C ILE A 73 -2.37 -1.10 4.11
N ALA A 74 -3.40 -0.34 4.51
CA ALA A 74 -3.45 1.12 4.37
C ALA A 74 -2.30 1.82 5.13
N TYR A 75 -1.97 1.35 6.34
CA TYR A 75 -0.83 1.86 7.11
C TYR A 75 0.50 1.71 6.35
N LYS A 76 0.73 0.53 5.74
CA LYS A 76 1.91 0.27 4.91
C LYS A 76 1.92 1.07 3.61
N GLN A 77 0.75 1.28 2.99
CA GLN A 77 0.64 2.18 1.83
C GLN A 77 1.12 3.59 2.19
N VAL A 78 0.93 4.06 3.42
CA VAL A 78 1.46 5.36 3.87
C VAL A 78 2.95 5.31 4.23
N HIS A 79 3.38 4.36 5.07
CA HIS A 79 4.67 4.45 5.76
C HIS A 79 5.78 3.54 5.19
N ASP A 80 5.45 2.38 4.63
CA ASP A 80 6.43 1.37 4.25
C ASP A 80 6.90 1.56 2.80
N THR A 81 8.18 1.36 2.53
CA THR A 81 8.71 1.26 1.15
C THR A 81 8.52 -0.15 0.59
N PRO A 82 8.17 -0.30 -0.71
CA PRO A 82 8.06 -1.62 -1.33
C PRO A 82 9.44 -2.28 -1.45
N SER A 83 9.50 -3.61 -1.44
CA SER A 83 10.73 -4.34 -1.76
C SER A 83 11.14 -4.09 -3.22
N PRO A 84 12.44 -4.00 -3.56
CA PRO A 84 12.88 -3.83 -4.94
C PRO A 84 12.42 -5.00 -5.83
N LEU A 85 11.87 -4.69 -7.01
CA LEU A 85 11.43 -5.69 -7.99
C LEU A 85 12.57 -6.56 -8.49
N THR A 86 13.79 -6.04 -8.56
CA THR A 86 15.00 -6.76 -8.97
C THR A 86 15.50 -7.77 -7.93
N GLU A 87 15.14 -7.61 -6.65
CA GLU A 87 15.40 -8.59 -5.60
C GLU A 87 14.43 -9.78 -5.71
N ILE A 88 13.15 -9.50 -6.01
CA ILE A 88 12.09 -10.51 -6.17
C ILE A 88 12.24 -11.26 -7.51
N ASN A 89 12.37 -10.51 -8.60
CA ASN A 89 12.39 -11.01 -9.97
C ASN A 89 13.54 -10.41 -10.77
N LYS A 90 14.67 -11.13 -10.80
CA LYS A 90 15.90 -10.73 -11.50
C LYS A 90 15.75 -10.57 -13.03
N ALA A 91 14.62 -10.97 -13.61
CA ALA A 91 14.32 -10.71 -15.02
C ALA A 91 13.77 -9.29 -15.28
N VAL A 92 13.35 -8.56 -14.24
CA VAL A 92 12.89 -7.16 -14.35
C VAL A 92 14.10 -6.25 -14.62
N PRO A 93 14.12 -5.49 -15.73
CA PRO A 93 15.22 -4.55 -15.98
C PRO A 93 15.15 -3.35 -15.03
N ARG A 94 16.29 -2.93 -14.46
CA ARG A 94 16.39 -1.72 -13.59
C ARG A 94 15.71 -0.46 -14.15
N PRO A 95 15.73 -0.16 -15.48
CA PRO A 95 14.99 0.96 -16.04
C PRO A 95 13.46 0.87 -15.88
N LEU A 96 12.88 -0.33 -15.88
CA LEU A 96 11.45 -0.54 -15.66
C LEU A 96 11.10 -0.45 -14.17
N GLU A 97 11.94 -1.04 -13.32
CA GLU A 97 11.83 -0.91 -11.86
C GLU A 97 11.84 0.56 -11.42
N ALA A 98 12.76 1.38 -11.94
CA ALA A 98 12.81 2.82 -11.64
C ALA A 98 11.51 3.56 -12.04
N ILE A 99 10.82 3.14 -13.12
CA ILE A 99 9.52 3.69 -13.50
C ILE A 99 8.44 3.33 -12.47
N VAL A 100 8.46 2.10 -11.94
CA VAL A 100 7.52 1.63 -10.91
C VAL A 100 7.79 2.30 -9.55
N GLU A 101 9.05 2.37 -9.12
CA GLU A 101 9.48 3.15 -7.95
C GLU A 101 8.94 4.58 -8.01
N HIS A 102 9.04 5.22 -9.18
CA HIS A 102 8.59 6.59 -9.39
C HIS A 102 7.06 6.76 -9.44
N LEU A 103 6.30 5.73 -9.87
CA LEU A 103 4.84 5.73 -9.70
C LEU A 103 4.45 5.60 -8.22
N MET A 104 5.22 4.79 -7.48
CA MET A 104 4.96 4.44 -6.09
C MET A 104 5.63 5.38 -5.06
N ALA A 105 6.10 6.56 -5.48
CA ALA A 105 6.62 7.56 -4.55
C ALA A 105 5.53 8.01 -3.58
N LYS A 106 5.84 8.16 -2.30
CA LYS A 106 4.82 8.40 -1.27
C LYS A 106 4.16 9.77 -1.39
N SER A 107 4.93 10.84 -1.61
CA SER A 107 4.36 12.15 -1.90
C SER A 107 3.87 12.25 -3.36
N PRO A 108 2.68 12.80 -3.63
CA PRO A 108 2.23 13.11 -4.99
C PRO A 108 3.15 14.09 -5.75
N SER A 109 3.95 14.91 -5.07
CA SER A 109 4.95 15.79 -5.73
C SER A 109 6.07 15.00 -6.41
N ASP A 110 6.36 13.81 -5.90
CA ASP A 110 7.56 13.05 -6.24
C ASP A 110 7.24 11.93 -7.25
N ARG A 111 5.98 11.86 -7.69
CA ARG A 111 5.48 11.00 -8.78
C ARG A 111 5.58 11.70 -10.14
N TYR A 112 5.22 10.99 -11.20
CA TYR A 112 4.83 11.61 -12.46
C TYR A 112 3.64 12.57 -12.22
N GLN A 113 3.74 13.80 -12.71
CA GLN A 113 2.68 14.80 -12.53
C GLN A 113 1.53 14.61 -13.53
N THR A 114 1.77 13.89 -14.63
CA THR A 114 0.73 13.48 -15.58
C THR A 114 0.97 12.07 -16.14
N ALA A 115 -0.10 11.40 -16.56
CA ALA A 115 -0.01 10.15 -17.30
C ALA A 115 0.74 10.28 -18.65
N GLY A 116 0.87 11.51 -19.17
CA GLY A 116 1.68 11.81 -20.35
C GLY A 116 3.18 11.58 -20.12
N GLU A 117 3.69 11.99 -18.95
CA GLU A 117 5.08 11.78 -18.55
C GLU A 117 5.40 10.30 -18.38
N LEU A 118 4.55 9.56 -17.65
CA LEU A 118 4.67 8.10 -17.50
C LEU A 118 4.74 7.41 -18.87
N ARG A 119 3.78 7.73 -19.75
CA ARG A 119 3.71 7.16 -21.10
C ARG A 119 5.00 7.41 -21.89
N ASP A 120 5.59 8.59 -21.74
CA ASP A 120 6.77 8.94 -22.51
C ASP A 120 8.04 8.29 -21.94
N ASP A 121 8.15 8.08 -20.62
CA ASP A 121 9.21 7.24 -20.02
C ASP A 121 9.05 5.74 -20.34
N LEU A 122 7.82 5.22 -20.39
CA LEU A 122 7.55 3.86 -20.88
C LEU A 122 7.91 3.69 -22.36
N LYS A 123 7.72 4.73 -23.20
CA LYS A 123 8.21 4.73 -24.59
C LYS A 123 9.74 4.73 -24.64
N ARG A 124 10.42 5.50 -23.79
CA ARG A 124 11.89 5.49 -23.70
C ARG A 124 12.39 4.08 -23.41
N PHE A 125 11.88 3.48 -22.34
CA PHE A 125 12.21 2.10 -21.96
C PHE A 125 12.01 1.11 -23.12
N ARG A 126 10.82 1.14 -23.75
CA ARG A 126 10.50 0.26 -24.89
C ARG A 126 11.40 0.49 -26.12
N ASN A 127 11.88 1.71 -26.32
CA ASN A 127 12.80 2.08 -27.41
C ASN A 127 14.28 1.82 -27.06
N GLY A 128 14.60 1.36 -25.84
CA GLY A 128 15.98 1.18 -25.37
C GLY A 128 16.68 2.47 -24.89
N GLU A 129 15.94 3.57 -24.73
CA GLU A 129 16.43 4.81 -24.13
C GLU A 129 16.31 4.75 -22.59
N THR A 130 17.22 5.43 -21.88
CA THR A 130 17.13 5.60 -20.42
C THR A 130 15.91 6.44 -20.02
N PRO A 131 14.98 5.93 -19.18
CA PRO A 131 13.89 6.72 -18.61
C PRO A 131 14.39 7.88 -17.74
N LEU A 132 13.59 8.95 -17.64
CA LEU A 132 13.87 10.09 -16.78
C LEU A 132 13.74 9.75 -15.29
N ALA A 133 12.88 8.79 -14.92
CA ALA A 133 12.79 8.26 -13.56
C ALA A 133 14.16 7.78 -13.04
N MET A 134 14.93 7.03 -13.83
CA MET A 134 16.25 6.53 -13.45
C MET A 134 17.22 7.68 -13.10
N ARG A 135 17.17 8.79 -13.85
CA ARG A 135 18.02 9.99 -13.61
C ARG A 135 17.59 10.83 -12.40
N ARG A 136 16.41 10.56 -11.82
CA ARG A 136 15.95 11.21 -10.59
C ARG A 136 16.55 10.48 -9.38
N ASN A 137 16.47 9.16 -9.36
CA ASN A 137 17.02 8.32 -8.30
C ASN A 137 18.55 8.50 -8.18
N ASP A 138 19.26 8.67 -9.31
CA ASP A 138 20.70 8.99 -9.33
C ASP A 138 21.07 10.32 -8.64
N LYS A 139 20.12 11.25 -8.43
CA LYS A 139 20.36 12.51 -7.70
C LYS A 139 20.10 12.38 -6.19
N GLU A 140 19.07 11.66 -5.77
CA GLU A 140 18.83 11.38 -4.35
C GLU A 140 19.90 10.45 -3.74
N ALA A 141 20.48 9.57 -4.54
CA ALA A 141 21.61 8.73 -4.14
C ALA A 141 22.91 9.52 -3.85
N VAL A 142 22.99 10.79 -4.26
CA VAL A 142 24.17 11.65 -4.00
C VAL A 142 24.02 12.44 -2.69
N ASP A 143 22.80 12.83 -2.31
CA ASP A 143 22.52 13.60 -1.08
C ASP A 143 22.38 12.73 0.19
N SER A 144 22.20 11.41 0.03
CA SER A 144 21.93 10.47 1.14
C SER A 144 23.17 9.99 1.91
N ASN A 145 24.38 10.48 1.59
CA ASN A 145 25.63 10.13 2.28
C ASN A 145 25.92 10.96 3.56
N ALA A 146 24.88 11.35 4.30
CA ALA A 146 25.00 11.84 5.67
C ALA A 146 24.81 10.66 6.65
N PRO A 147 25.80 10.35 7.52
CA PRO A 147 25.80 9.07 8.24
C PRO A 147 24.84 9.07 9.44
N THR A 148 23.72 8.34 9.32
CA THR A 148 22.94 7.89 10.49
C THR A 148 23.46 6.55 10.99
N THR A 149 24.04 6.56 12.18
CA THR A 149 24.76 5.43 12.79
C THR A 149 23.84 4.30 13.23
N SER A 150 23.70 3.24 12.43
CA SER A 150 23.19 1.94 12.91
C SER A 150 24.33 1.02 13.30
N ASN A 151 24.47 0.84 14.61
CA ASN A 151 25.57 0.14 15.27
C ASN A 151 25.52 -1.38 15.05
N ARG A 152 26.55 -1.98 14.43
CA ARG A 152 26.71 -3.45 14.34
C ARG A 152 28.17 -3.91 14.53
N ILE A 153 28.51 -4.09 15.80
CA ILE A 153 29.49 -5.04 16.38
C ILE A 153 29.26 -6.45 15.74
N THR A 154 30.21 -7.28 15.29
CA THR A 154 31.69 -7.42 15.50
C THR A 154 32.33 -8.35 14.44
N ILE A 155 33.68 -8.29 14.29
CA ILE A 155 34.63 -9.39 13.90
C ILE A 155 34.45 -9.94 12.46
N ASP A 156 35.42 -9.83 11.54
CA ASP A 156 36.77 -10.41 11.63
C ASP A 156 37.82 -9.79 10.65
N ASP A 157 39.07 -10.21 10.87
CA ASP A 157 40.39 -9.74 10.39
C ASP A 157 40.75 -9.68 8.87
N TYR A 158 41.59 -8.66 8.54
CA TYR A 158 42.82 -8.65 7.70
C TYR A 158 42.90 -9.02 6.18
N ASN A 159 43.44 -8.03 5.43
CA ASN A 159 44.63 -8.09 4.52
C ASN A 159 44.50 -8.25 2.98
N GLY A 160 45.53 -7.74 2.27
CA GLY A 160 45.79 -7.93 0.82
C GLY A 160 45.42 -6.70 -0.05
N THR A 161 46.30 -5.72 -0.35
CA THR A 161 47.45 -5.77 -1.29
C THR A 161 47.06 -6.41 -2.65
N SER A 162 47.22 -5.80 -3.84
CA SER A 162 48.28 -4.89 -4.32
C SER A 162 47.84 -4.11 -5.58
N ALA A 163 48.52 -3.00 -5.89
CA ALA A 163 48.58 -2.37 -7.22
C ALA A 163 49.61 -3.12 -8.13
N PRO A 164 50.12 -2.62 -9.28
CA PRO A 164 49.80 -1.40 -10.08
C PRO A 164 49.75 -1.63 -11.61
N GLY A 165 49.60 -0.56 -12.42
CA GLY A 165 49.98 -0.61 -13.85
C GLY A 165 49.51 0.55 -14.75
N THR A 166 50.40 1.52 -15.02
CA THR A 166 50.67 2.24 -16.31
C THR A 166 49.67 2.12 -17.49
N GLY A 167 49.35 3.15 -18.28
CA GLY A 167 49.91 4.51 -18.46
C GLY A 167 49.96 4.89 -19.97
N HIS A 168 50.18 6.18 -20.30
CA HIS A 168 50.36 6.74 -21.68
C HIS A 168 49.11 6.77 -22.61
N SER A 169 48.96 7.66 -23.61
CA SER A 169 49.48 9.02 -23.90
C SER A 169 48.81 9.56 -25.19
N SER A 170 49.19 10.78 -25.64
CA SER A 170 48.98 11.38 -26.99
C SER A 170 47.54 11.73 -27.40
N ASP A 171 47.18 13.01 -27.61
CA ASP A 171 47.53 13.95 -28.72
C ASP A 171 46.62 13.76 -29.95
N ALA A 172 46.15 14.78 -30.70
CA ALA A 172 46.18 16.25 -30.56
C ALA A 172 45.20 16.87 -31.62
N VAL A 173 45.40 18.15 -31.97
CA VAL A 173 44.83 18.89 -33.14
C VAL A 173 43.42 19.45 -32.92
N THR A 174 43.03 20.72 -33.18
CA THR A 174 43.63 22.07 -33.32
C THR A 174 42.61 22.91 -34.12
N ALA A 175 42.56 24.23 -33.84
CA ALA A 175 41.89 25.32 -34.58
C ALA A 175 40.48 25.74 -34.09
N ALA A 176 40.10 27.03 -34.08
CA ALA A 176 40.75 28.36 -33.99
C ALA A 176 39.68 29.43 -34.31
N ASN A 177 39.84 30.65 -33.78
CA ASN A 177 39.14 31.91 -34.12
C ASN A 177 37.62 31.98 -33.78
N SER A 178 37.09 33.03 -33.15
CA SER A 178 37.45 34.47 -33.21
C SER A 178 37.07 35.22 -31.93
N ALA A 179 37.70 36.36 -31.69
CA ALA A 179 37.41 37.28 -30.59
C ALA A 179 36.52 38.46 -31.01
N THR A 180 35.90 39.15 -30.05
CA THR A 180 35.61 40.59 -30.16
C THR A 180 35.63 41.22 -28.76
N GLU A 181 36.54 42.18 -28.55
CA GLU A 181 36.62 42.98 -27.32
C GLU A 181 35.82 44.27 -27.46
N HIS A 182 35.46 44.91 -26.34
CA HIS A 182 35.43 46.36 -26.25
C HIS A 182 35.74 46.82 -24.83
N SER A 183 36.65 47.80 -24.72
CA SER A 183 37.11 48.42 -23.47
C SER A 183 37.36 49.93 -23.70
N LEU A 184 37.85 50.63 -22.68
CA LEU A 184 38.22 52.07 -22.56
C LEU A 184 37.15 53.01 -21.94
N SER A 185 37.44 54.01 -21.07
CA SER A 185 38.50 54.20 -20.03
C SER A 185 38.43 55.59 -19.36
N GLY A 186 38.63 55.69 -18.02
CA GLY A 186 39.16 56.86 -17.27
C GLY A 186 38.28 58.12 -17.11
N PRO A 187 38.63 59.13 -16.25
CA PRO A 187 39.82 59.30 -15.37
C PRO A 187 39.45 59.60 -13.87
N SER A 188 40.28 60.14 -12.95
CA SER A 188 41.64 59.76 -12.42
C SER A 188 42.04 60.64 -11.17
N ILE A 189 42.66 60.04 -10.12
CA ILE A 189 43.85 60.47 -9.30
C ILE A 189 43.91 61.93 -8.71
N PRO A 190 44.34 62.23 -7.43
CA PRO A 190 45.48 61.63 -6.67
C PRO A 190 45.38 61.44 -5.12
N GLY A 191 46.34 60.69 -4.54
CA GLY A 191 46.82 60.91 -3.16
C GLY A 191 47.32 59.64 -2.42
N ASN A 192 48.64 59.52 -2.19
CA ASN A 192 49.26 58.47 -1.34
C ASN A 192 50.51 59.04 -0.63
N PRO A 193 50.90 58.47 0.53
CA PRO A 193 52.33 58.23 0.77
C PRO A 193 52.64 56.79 1.20
N THR A 194 53.71 56.24 0.61
CA THR A 194 54.19 54.86 0.77
C THR A 194 54.98 54.66 2.07
N ILE A 195 54.86 53.46 2.67
CA ILE A 195 55.93 52.84 3.49
C ILE A 195 56.32 51.52 2.83
N GLN A 196 57.62 51.30 2.69
CA GLN A 196 58.19 50.06 2.14
C GLN A 196 58.24 48.96 3.20
N SER A 197 58.10 47.71 2.76
CA SER A 197 58.65 46.54 3.47
C SER A 197 59.23 45.58 2.44
N GLU A 198 60.56 45.55 2.36
CA GLU A 198 61.28 44.40 1.81
C GLU A 198 61.07 43.21 2.76
N HIS A 199 60.91 41.99 2.26
CA HIS A 199 62.04 41.07 2.15
C HIS A 199 61.66 39.76 1.44
N THR A 200 62.62 39.25 0.68
CA THR A 200 62.58 37.93 0.06
C THR A 200 62.94 36.83 1.09
N SER A 201 62.23 35.69 1.04
CA SER A 201 62.83 34.38 1.41
C SER A 201 64.08 34.15 0.55
N PRO A 202 65.13 33.45 1.03
CA PRO A 202 65.01 32.00 1.23
C PRO A 202 65.97 31.36 2.27
N ASP A 203 65.83 30.03 2.44
CA ASP A 203 66.83 29.04 2.88
C ASP A 203 67.50 29.25 4.27
N ASP A 204 67.98 28.24 5.00
CA ASP A 204 68.74 27.08 4.55
C ASP A 204 68.80 25.99 5.65
N MET A 205 68.88 24.73 5.23
CA MET A 205 68.97 23.53 6.08
C MET A 205 70.42 23.23 6.55
N SER A 206 71.24 24.26 6.77
CA SER A 206 72.69 24.15 6.98
C SER A 206 73.14 23.62 8.36
N LYS A 207 72.35 22.74 8.99
CA LYS A 207 72.68 22.12 10.29
C LYS A 207 72.78 20.59 10.29
N TYR A 208 72.77 19.95 9.12
CA TYR A 208 73.07 18.51 8.96
C TYR A 208 74.44 18.30 8.29
N PRO A 209 75.42 17.66 8.96
CA PRO A 209 76.70 17.27 8.37
C PRO A 209 76.57 16.11 7.36
N PRO A 210 77.56 15.91 6.47
CA PRO A 210 77.44 14.97 5.35
C PRO A 210 77.88 13.54 5.70
N GLY A 211 77.22 12.53 5.09
CA GLY A 211 77.86 11.22 4.89
C GLY A 211 77.19 9.96 5.44
N SER A 212 75.88 9.94 5.69
CA SER A 212 75.11 8.69 5.65
C SER A 212 73.89 8.84 4.73
N SER A 213 73.66 7.81 3.93
CA SER A 213 72.66 7.76 2.86
C SER A 213 71.21 7.71 3.39
N ALA A 214 70.25 7.90 2.49
CA ALA A 214 68.82 8.02 2.79
C ALA A 214 68.11 6.72 3.25
N ASP A 215 68.81 5.82 3.96
CA ASP A 215 68.24 4.56 4.47
C ASP A 215 69.06 4.01 5.68
N ALA A 216 68.37 3.31 6.61
CA ALA A 216 68.84 2.48 7.74
C ALA A 216 68.88 3.01 9.22
N THR A 217 67.79 2.70 9.96
CA THR A 217 67.69 2.13 11.35
C THR A 217 68.48 2.64 12.59
N TYR A 218 67.71 3.18 13.58
CA TYR A 218 67.68 2.89 15.05
C TYR A 218 68.94 2.86 15.97
N TYR A 219 69.02 3.75 17.00
CA TYR A 219 68.94 3.48 18.48
C TYR A 219 69.34 4.68 19.42
N GLU A 220 68.62 4.83 20.55
CA GLU A 220 68.92 5.40 21.91
C GLU A 220 69.65 6.76 22.29
N ASP A 221 69.01 7.47 23.24
CA ASP A 221 69.43 8.26 24.46
C ASP A 221 70.44 9.47 24.59
N ILE A 222 69.86 10.64 24.97
CA ILE A 222 70.15 11.66 26.06
C ILE A 222 71.62 11.82 26.61
N PRO A 223 72.30 13.02 26.72
CA PRO A 223 71.94 14.20 27.59
C PRO A 223 72.49 15.62 27.12
N PRO A 224 72.67 16.69 27.96
CA PRO A 224 71.65 17.63 28.50
C PRO A 224 71.95 19.16 28.33
N ARG A 225 71.03 20.03 28.86
CA ARG A 225 71.08 21.52 29.15
C ARG A 225 70.35 22.46 28.15
N THR A 226 69.51 23.45 28.52
CA THR A 226 69.03 23.97 29.83
C THR A 226 67.63 24.65 29.79
N GLY A 227 66.57 23.85 29.90
CA GLY A 227 65.50 24.01 30.93
C GLY A 227 64.49 25.18 30.99
N TRP A 228 64.80 26.44 30.66
CA TRP A 228 63.89 27.56 31.04
C TRP A 228 62.84 27.95 29.98
N TYR A 229 63.25 28.14 28.72
CA TYR A 229 62.39 28.79 27.72
C TYR A 229 61.21 27.93 27.25
N ALA A 230 61.33 26.60 27.27
CA ALA A 230 60.22 25.70 26.97
C ALA A 230 59.12 25.76 28.05
N LEU A 231 59.50 25.89 29.33
CA LEU A 231 58.54 26.08 30.43
C LEU A 231 57.88 27.46 30.33
N GLY A 232 58.64 28.51 29.99
CA GLY A 232 58.09 29.84 29.72
C GLY A 232 57.09 29.86 28.55
N ALA A 233 57.42 29.22 27.43
CA ALA A 233 56.54 29.11 26.27
C ALA A 233 55.29 28.25 26.56
N PHE A 234 55.44 27.15 27.30
CA PHE A 234 54.32 26.32 27.73
C PHE A 234 53.41 27.05 28.72
N ILE A 235 53.95 27.75 29.71
CA ILE A 235 53.17 28.59 30.64
C ILE A 235 52.50 29.74 29.89
N ALA A 236 53.16 30.38 28.92
CA ALA A 236 52.56 31.43 28.10
C ALA A 236 51.42 30.89 27.24
N LEU A 237 51.59 29.74 26.59
CA LEU A 237 50.54 29.10 25.78
C LEU A 237 49.39 28.61 26.66
N VAL A 238 49.66 28.01 27.82
CA VAL A 238 48.65 27.63 28.82
C VAL A 238 47.96 28.87 29.40
N ALA A 239 48.65 29.99 29.60
CA ALA A 239 48.04 31.26 30.02
C ALA A 239 47.23 31.94 28.91
N LEU A 240 47.56 31.71 27.63
CA LEU A 240 46.78 32.18 26.47
C LEU A 240 45.56 31.27 26.23
N VAL A 241 45.66 29.97 26.50
CA VAL A 241 44.54 29.02 26.46
C VAL A 241 43.61 29.23 27.66
N ILE A 242 44.13 29.34 28.89
CA ILE A 242 43.34 29.70 30.08
C ILE A 242 42.79 31.11 29.93
N GLY A 243 43.58 32.07 29.47
CA GLY A 243 43.14 33.43 29.18
C GLY A 243 42.05 33.46 28.10
N GLY A 244 42.17 32.63 27.07
CA GLY A 244 41.17 32.44 26.02
C GLY A 244 39.91 31.75 26.51
N ILE A 245 40.01 30.76 27.40
CA ILE A 245 38.86 30.09 28.04
C ILE A 245 38.17 31.02 29.04
N VAL A 246 38.92 31.84 29.78
CA VAL A 246 38.37 32.86 30.71
C VAL A 246 37.79 34.03 29.92
N LEU A 247 38.37 34.42 28.79
CA LEU A 247 37.88 35.49 27.92
C LEU A 247 36.66 35.04 27.11
N TYR A 248 36.64 33.80 26.61
CA TYR A 248 35.45 33.16 26.04
C TYR A 248 34.38 33.02 27.14
N GLY A 249 34.73 32.48 28.31
CA GLY A 249 33.88 32.47 29.51
C GLY A 249 33.65 33.84 30.19
N ARG A 250 33.97 34.96 29.52
CA ARG A 250 33.67 36.35 29.89
C ARG A 250 32.97 37.14 28.77
N LEU A 251 33.12 36.73 27.51
CA LEU A 251 32.47 37.31 26.33
C LEU A 251 31.26 36.50 25.87
N SER A 252 31.32 35.18 25.98
CA SER A 252 30.18 34.26 25.86
C SER A 252 29.31 34.26 27.12
N SER A 253 29.88 34.68 28.26
CA SER A 253 29.08 35.13 29.41
C SER A 253 28.88 36.64 29.32
N SER A 254 27.97 37.07 28.44
CA SER A 254 27.05 38.10 28.92
C SER A 254 26.44 37.57 30.21
N GLU A 255 26.62 38.28 31.33
CA GLU A 255 25.95 37.99 32.60
C GLU A 255 24.45 38.35 32.51
N ALA A 256 23.76 37.79 31.51
CA ALA A 256 22.43 37.29 31.76
C ALA A 256 22.63 36.05 32.65
N THR A 257 22.42 36.24 33.95
CA THR A 257 22.20 35.12 34.87
C THR A 257 20.99 34.37 34.35
N ALA A 258 21.20 33.35 33.51
CA ALA A 258 20.13 32.64 32.84
C ALA A 258 19.22 32.04 33.91
N THR A 259 18.03 32.64 34.07
CA THR A 259 17.15 32.32 35.19
C THR A 259 16.52 30.95 34.94
N THR A 260 17.21 29.87 35.34
CA THR A 260 16.69 28.50 35.22
C THR A 260 15.42 28.38 36.07
N ARG A 261 14.29 28.09 35.44
CA ARG A 261 12.99 27.94 36.10
C ARG A 261 12.41 26.57 35.75
N VAL A 262 11.65 25.99 36.67
CA VAL A 262 10.84 24.81 36.37
C VAL A 262 9.58 25.28 35.65
N LEU A 263 9.22 24.65 34.54
CA LEU A 263 8.00 24.95 33.82
C LEU A 263 6.78 24.49 34.63
N ASP A 264 5.86 25.40 34.91
CA ASP A 264 4.61 25.10 35.60
C ASP A 264 3.70 24.19 34.76
N ASP A 265 2.77 23.50 35.42
CA ASP A 265 1.70 22.78 34.72
C ASP A 265 0.62 23.76 34.25
N PHE A 266 0.49 23.89 32.93
CA PHE A 266 -0.49 24.73 32.25
C PHE A 266 -1.68 23.95 31.70
N THR A 267 -1.74 22.63 31.89
CA THR A 267 -2.86 21.81 31.44
C THR A 267 -4.15 22.18 32.18
N GLY A 268 -5.28 22.15 31.47
CA GLY A 268 -6.57 22.55 32.03
C GLY A 268 -6.70 24.05 32.35
N GLN A 269 -5.79 24.89 31.83
CA GLN A 269 -5.89 26.35 31.92
C GLN A 269 -6.21 26.97 30.56
N ARG A 270 -6.91 28.11 30.59
CA ARG A 270 -7.26 28.86 29.38
C ARG A 270 -6.01 29.47 28.74
N LEU A 271 -5.88 29.37 27.41
CA LEU A 271 -4.71 29.81 26.64
C LEU A 271 -4.29 31.24 27.00
N SER A 272 -5.23 32.19 27.06
CA SER A 272 -4.95 33.58 27.41
C SER A 272 -4.40 33.81 28.83
N ALA A 273 -4.69 32.90 29.77
CA ALA A 273 -4.11 32.93 31.12
C ALA A 273 -2.74 32.25 31.17
N VAL A 274 -2.49 31.29 30.29
CA VAL A 274 -1.19 30.62 30.14
C VAL A 274 -0.18 31.55 29.46
N THR A 275 -0.55 32.18 28.35
CA THR A 275 0.33 33.11 27.62
C THR A 275 0.77 34.28 28.49
N GLY A 276 -0.15 34.91 29.22
CA GLY A 276 0.19 36.00 30.14
C GLY A 276 1.15 35.58 31.26
N LYS A 277 1.07 34.34 31.76
CA LYS A 277 2.05 33.80 32.72
C LYS A 277 3.41 33.58 32.07
N LEU A 278 3.47 33.12 30.81
CA LEU A 278 4.73 32.91 30.10
C LEU A 278 5.41 34.26 29.76
N ASP A 279 4.63 35.26 29.38
CA ASP A 279 5.08 36.66 29.23
C ASP A 279 5.68 37.19 30.55
N ASP A 280 4.98 37.05 31.68
CA ASP A 280 5.47 37.42 33.02
C ASP A 280 6.75 36.66 33.44
N LEU A 281 6.97 35.47 32.88
CA LEU A 281 8.16 34.64 33.14
C LEU A 281 9.34 34.92 32.19
N GLY A 282 9.16 35.72 31.13
CA GLY A 282 10.18 35.96 30.11
C GLY A 282 10.44 34.75 29.20
N LEU A 283 9.41 33.90 28.99
CA LEU A 283 9.47 32.73 28.12
C LEU A 283 8.75 33.00 26.81
N GLU A 284 9.38 32.68 25.69
CA GLU A 284 8.72 32.72 24.39
C GLU A 284 7.74 31.55 24.26
N TYR A 285 6.69 31.70 23.44
CA TYR A 285 5.72 30.62 23.24
C TYR A 285 5.17 30.59 21.81
N ARG A 286 4.69 29.41 21.39
CA ARG A 286 3.95 29.22 20.15
C ARG A 286 2.71 28.37 20.40
N ALA A 287 1.53 28.94 20.17
CA ALA A 287 0.29 28.19 20.22
C ALA A 287 0.14 27.28 18.99
N ILE A 288 -0.35 26.07 19.20
CA ILE A 288 -0.67 25.07 18.17
C ILE A 288 -2.11 24.60 18.45
N ALA A 289 -3.00 24.84 17.49
CA ALA A 289 -4.37 24.34 17.57
C ALA A 289 -4.38 22.84 17.26
N GLU A 290 -4.96 22.05 18.16
CA GLU A 290 -5.12 20.60 18.03
C GLU A 290 -6.43 20.21 18.73
N GLU A 291 -7.40 19.68 17.98
CA GLU A 291 -8.70 19.31 18.54
C GLU A 291 -8.57 18.14 19.52
N THR A 292 -9.18 18.24 20.69
CA THR A 292 -9.12 17.18 21.72
C THR A 292 -10.45 17.02 22.45
N ALA A 293 -11.11 15.90 22.21
CA ALA A 293 -12.37 15.55 22.84
C ALA A 293 -12.26 15.55 24.39
N GLY A 294 -13.21 16.21 25.05
CA GLY A 294 -13.26 16.33 26.52
C GLY A 294 -12.45 17.48 27.11
N VAL A 295 -11.71 18.24 26.29
CA VAL A 295 -11.06 19.50 26.69
C VAL A 295 -11.94 20.68 26.27
N ALA A 296 -12.10 21.70 27.12
CA ALA A 296 -12.86 22.90 26.76
C ALA A 296 -12.15 23.73 25.67
N GLU A 297 -12.92 24.41 24.82
CA GLU A 297 -12.39 25.35 23.82
C GLU A 297 -11.50 26.44 24.47
N GLU A 298 -10.41 26.80 23.80
CA GLU A 298 -9.38 27.74 24.26
C GLU A 298 -8.64 27.30 25.53
N PHE A 299 -8.62 26.00 25.86
CA PHE A 299 -7.81 25.45 26.97
C PHE A 299 -6.60 24.67 26.45
N VAL A 300 -5.46 24.87 27.11
CA VAL A 300 -4.22 24.12 26.89
C VAL A 300 -4.37 22.75 27.53
N PHE A 301 -4.06 21.69 26.78
CA PHE A 301 -4.10 20.31 27.27
C PHE A 301 -2.73 19.61 27.24
N ARG A 302 -1.75 20.19 26.53
CA ARG A 302 -0.37 19.67 26.44
C ARG A 302 0.61 20.81 26.18
N THR A 303 1.81 20.71 26.73
CA THR A 303 2.93 21.63 26.46
C THR A 303 4.17 20.85 26.04
N ASP A 304 5.03 21.48 25.25
CA ASP A 304 6.37 20.98 24.93
C ASP A 304 7.39 22.12 25.06
N PRO A 305 8.37 22.07 25.99
CA PRO A 305 8.62 20.98 26.94
C PRO A 305 7.46 20.68 27.89
N ALA A 306 7.46 19.46 28.45
CA ALA A 306 6.45 19.05 29.42
C ALA A 306 6.61 19.78 30.76
N ALA A 307 5.50 19.94 31.49
CA ALA A 307 5.50 20.49 32.84
C ALA A 307 6.52 19.79 33.76
N GLY A 308 7.18 20.55 34.63
CA GLY A 308 8.29 20.06 35.47
C GLY A 308 9.67 20.09 34.80
N THR A 309 9.76 20.37 33.49
CA THR A 309 11.07 20.53 32.81
C THR A 309 11.75 21.83 33.25
N VAL A 310 13.07 21.79 33.47
CA VAL A 310 13.86 23.00 33.72
C VAL A 310 14.13 23.72 32.40
N VAL A 311 13.59 24.92 32.25
CA VAL A 311 13.74 25.80 31.09
C VAL A 311 14.59 27.02 31.44
N VAL A 312 15.21 27.62 30.42
CA VAL A 312 15.95 28.89 30.54
C VAL A 312 15.15 30.02 29.89
N GLU A 313 15.40 31.24 30.34
CA GLU A 313 14.88 32.47 29.74
C GLU A 313 15.16 32.49 28.22
N GLY A 314 14.13 32.82 27.41
CA GLY A 314 14.19 32.72 25.94
C GLY A 314 13.97 31.31 25.34
N THR A 315 13.61 30.29 26.14
CA THR A 315 13.12 29.01 25.59
C THR A 315 11.72 29.18 25.01
N ILE A 316 11.48 28.67 23.79
CA ILE A 316 10.14 28.64 23.17
C ILE A 316 9.33 27.46 23.72
N ILE A 317 8.19 27.73 24.34
CA ILE A 317 7.23 26.72 24.81
C ILE A 317 6.12 26.54 23.76
N LEU A 318 5.94 25.32 23.26
CA LEU A 318 4.80 24.97 22.41
C LEU A 318 3.57 24.69 23.28
N LEU A 319 2.45 25.36 22.99
CA LEU A 319 1.19 25.22 23.70
C LEU A 319 0.15 24.56 22.79
N TYR A 320 -0.21 23.31 23.07
CA TYR A 320 -1.27 22.61 22.36
C TYR A 320 -2.60 22.88 23.05
N TYR A 321 -3.53 23.48 22.32
CA TYR A 321 -4.82 23.92 22.84
C TYR A 321 -5.97 23.49 21.92
N ASN A 322 -7.13 23.21 22.52
CA ASN A 322 -8.33 22.89 21.77
C ASN A 322 -8.90 24.19 21.14
N PRO A 323 -8.94 24.37 19.82
CA PRO A 323 -9.46 25.59 19.20
C PRO A 323 -10.97 25.74 19.42
N THR A 324 -11.49 26.97 19.35
CA THR A 324 -12.94 27.18 19.15
C THR A 324 -13.35 26.68 17.77
N GLU A 325 -14.37 25.82 17.71
CA GLU A 325 -14.99 25.39 16.45
C GLU A 325 -15.46 26.60 15.63
N ALA A 326 -15.08 26.66 14.36
CA ALA A 326 -15.45 27.74 13.45
C ALA A 326 -16.91 27.60 12.98
N LEU A 327 -17.85 27.79 13.90
CA LEU A 327 -19.28 27.59 13.67
C LEU A 327 -19.83 28.53 12.57
N GLN A 328 -20.18 27.96 11.43
CA GLN A 328 -20.79 28.65 10.30
C GLN A 328 -22.32 28.50 10.31
N SER A 329 -23.04 29.49 9.77
CA SER A 329 -24.51 29.45 9.73
C SER A 329 -25.04 28.89 8.40
N VAL A 330 -25.91 27.87 8.50
CA VAL A 330 -26.56 27.19 7.37
C VAL A 330 -27.47 28.17 6.61
N PRO A 331 -27.23 28.47 5.33
CA PRO A 331 -28.08 29.36 4.53
C PRO A 331 -29.48 28.79 4.31
N ASN A 332 -30.48 29.66 4.14
CA ASN A 332 -31.79 29.21 3.69
C ASN A 332 -31.79 28.94 2.19
N VAL A 333 -31.83 27.64 1.84
CA VAL A 333 -31.88 27.16 0.46
C VAL A 333 -33.24 26.55 0.08
N ALA A 334 -34.27 26.67 0.92
CA ALA A 334 -35.62 26.21 0.57
C ALA A 334 -36.21 27.00 -0.60
N GLY A 335 -36.90 26.31 -1.50
CA GLY A 335 -37.48 26.87 -2.74
C GLY A 335 -36.50 27.04 -3.90
N PHE A 336 -35.19 26.87 -3.69
CA PHE A 336 -34.20 26.87 -4.77
C PHE A 336 -34.13 25.52 -5.49
N THR A 337 -33.55 25.52 -6.69
CA THR A 337 -33.15 24.26 -7.35
C THR A 337 -32.00 23.58 -6.60
N LEU A 338 -31.86 22.26 -6.74
CA LEU A 338 -30.75 21.50 -6.14
C LEU A 338 -29.37 22.10 -6.47
N ASP A 339 -29.14 22.52 -7.72
CA ASP A 339 -27.86 23.08 -8.15
C ASP A 339 -27.58 24.48 -7.57
N GLU A 340 -28.62 25.27 -7.27
CA GLU A 340 -28.49 26.54 -6.56
C GLU A 340 -28.24 26.33 -5.07
N ALA A 341 -28.99 25.43 -4.45
CA ALA A 341 -28.85 25.06 -3.04
C ALA A 341 -27.45 24.50 -2.74
N ARG A 342 -26.99 23.52 -3.52
CA ARG A 342 -25.66 22.93 -3.40
C ARG A 342 -24.56 23.96 -3.60
N ARG A 343 -24.68 24.85 -4.59
CA ARG A 343 -23.71 25.95 -4.78
C ARG A 343 -23.68 26.88 -3.56
N GLN A 344 -24.82 27.27 -2.99
CA GLN A 344 -24.85 28.15 -1.81
C GLN A 344 -24.22 27.49 -0.57
N LEU A 345 -24.48 26.19 -0.34
CA LEU A 345 -23.92 25.44 0.78
C LEU A 345 -22.41 25.23 0.63
N VAL A 346 -21.96 24.73 -0.53
CA VAL A 346 -20.53 24.49 -0.82
C VAL A 346 -19.73 25.80 -0.85
N THR A 347 -20.32 26.93 -1.26
CA THR A 347 -19.65 28.25 -1.17
C THR A 347 -19.37 28.69 0.27
N ARG A 348 -20.08 28.12 1.25
CA ARG A 348 -19.83 28.31 2.69
C ARG A 348 -18.97 27.20 3.31
N GLY A 349 -18.45 26.28 2.50
CA GLY A 349 -17.62 25.17 2.97
C GLY A 349 -18.41 23.94 3.45
N PHE A 350 -19.74 23.98 3.50
CA PHE A 350 -20.53 22.83 3.95
C PHE A 350 -20.50 21.67 2.96
N SER A 351 -20.28 20.47 3.47
CA SER A 351 -20.56 19.22 2.75
C SER A 351 -22.07 18.99 2.62
N THR A 352 -22.52 18.35 1.53
CA THR A 352 -23.96 18.18 1.26
C THR A 352 -24.32 16.75 0.89
N SER A 353 -25.30 16.17 1.58
CA SER A 353 -26.00 14.93 1.18
C SER A 353 -27.38 15.25 0.58
N LEU A 354 -28.00 14.29 -0.09
CA LEU A 354 -29.28 14.48 -0.79
C LEU A 354 -30.27 13.35 -0.44
N ILE A 355 -31.48 13.74 -0.06
CA ILE A 355 -32.64 12.86 0.09
C ILE A 355 -33.79 13.44 -0.75
N THR A 356 -34.60 12.59 -1.38
CA THR A 356 -35.81 13.01 -2.10
C THR A 356 -37.05 12.55 -1.33
N GLU A 357 -37.99 13.46 -1.08
CA GLU A 357 -39.23 13.18 -0.33
C GLU A 357 -40.48 13.50 -1.16
N VAL A 358 -41.61 12.86 -0.86
CA VAL A 358 -42.92 13.25 -1.41
C VAL A 358 -43.33 14.59 -0.82
N SER A 359 -43.67 15.56 -1.66
CA SER A 359 -44.17 16.88 -1.25
C SER A 359 -45.09 17.47 -2.32
N ASP A 360 -45.93 18.40 -1.89
CA ASP A 360 -46.75 19.31 -2.68
C ASP A 360 -45.94 20.38 -3.43
N VAL A 361 -44.67 20.58 -3.05
CA VAL A 361 -43.71 21.44 -3.77
C VAL A 361 -43.36 20.83 -5.13
N SER A 362 -43.15 21.66 -6.15
CA SER A 362 -42.72 21.23 -7.49
C SER A 362 -41.45 20.37 -7.45
N VAL A 363 -41.42 19.32 -8.27
CA VAL A 363 -40.31 18.36 -8.36
C VAL A 363 -38.96 19.06 -8.65
N GLY A 364 -37.91 18.64 -7.96
CA GLY A 364 -36.54 19.17 -8.14
C GLY A 364 -36.22 20.44 -7.34
N LEU A 365 -37.18 21.01 -6.61
CA LEU A 365 -36.94 22.10 -5.66
C LEU A 365 -36.61 21.55 -4.26
N VAL A 366 -35.73 22.26 -3.54
CA VAL A 366 -35.42 21.97 -2.14
C VAL A 366 -36.59 22.37 -1.24
N ILE A 367 -37.05 21.46 -0.40
CA ILE A 367 -38.12 21.70 0.59
C ILE A 367 -37.52 22.22 1.89
N ARG A 368 -36.45 21.58 2.38
CA ARG A 368 -35.82 21.83 3.68
C ARG A 368 -34.36 21.34 3.69
N THR A 369 -33.62 21.73 4.72
CA THR A 369 -32.32 21.16 5.08
C THR A 369 -32.36 20.57 6.48
N ASP A 370 -31.44 19.67 6.77
CA ASP A 370 -31.11 19.23 8.13
C ASP A 370 -29.58 19.25 8.31
N PRO A 371 -29.01 20.08 9.21
CA PRO A 371 -29.69 21.01 10.11
C PRO A 371 -30.51 22.11 9.40
N PRO A 372 -31.56 22.66 10.04
CA PRO A 372 -32.42 23.67 9.43
C PRO A 372 -31.69 25.01 9.22
N ALA A 373 -32.18 25.79 8.27
CA ALA A 373 -31.62 27.10 7.94
C ALA A 373 -31.50 28.02 9.18
N GLY A 374 -30.35 28.68 9.32
CA GLY A 374 -29.98 29.50 10.47
C GLY A 374 -29.26 28.76 11.59
N SER A 375 -29.27 27.41 11.60
CA SER A 375 -28.42 26.61 12.50
C SER A 375 -26.95 26.99 12.38
N ARG A 376 -26.18 26.80 13.46
CA ARG A 376 -24.73 27.02 13.49
C ARG A 376 -24.04 25.69 13.72
N ILE A 377 -23.16 25.31 12.80
CA ILE A 377 -22.47 24.01 12.79
C ILE A 377 -21.00 24.18 12.39
N GLY A 378 -20.15 23.22 12.76
CA GLY A 378 -18.76 23.19 12.33
C GLY A 378 -18.62 23.20 10.80
N GLN A 379 -17.49 23.71 10.30
CA GLN A 379 -17.28 23.83 8.85
C GLN A 379 -17.25 22.46 8.14
N ASP A 380 -16.80 21.41 8.84
CA ASP A 380 -16.71 20.05 8.32
C ASP A 380 -18.00 19.23 8.53
N GLU A 381 -19.03 19.79 9.19
CA GLU A 381 -20.33 19.13 9.30
C GLU A 381 -21.10 19.12 7.96
N SER A 382 -21.87 18.05 7.75
CA SER A 382 -22.66 17.86 6.53
C SER A 382 -24.10 18.33 6.67
N VAL A 383 -24.60 19.05 5.67
CA VAL A 383 -26.00 19.49 5.57
C VAL A 383 -26.76 18.57 4.62
N THR A 384 -27.77 17.88 5.11
CA THR A 384 -28.68 17.07 4.30
C THR A 384 -29.70 17.95 3.59
N ILE A 385 -29.76 17.87 2.27
CA ILE A 385 -30.72 18.58 1.43
C ILE A 385 -31.90 17.65 1.11
N TYR A 386 -33.11 18.11 1.39
CA TYR A 386 -34.34 17.38 1.06
C TYR A 386 -35.02 18.02 -0.15
N VAL A 387 -35.10 17.28 -1.25
CA VAL A 387 -35.69 17.72 -2.53
C VAL A 387 -37.07 17.10 -2.74
N SER A 388 -37.99 17.85 -3.34
CA SER A 388 -39.31 17.32 -3.69
C SER A 388 -39.25 16.36 -4.88
N GLY A 389 -39.85 15.18 -4.71
CA GLY A 389 -40.28 14.30 -5.79
C GLY A 389 -41.59 14.76 -6.46
N GLY A 390 -42.40 15.57 -5.78
CA GLY A 390 -43.76 15.94 -6.22
C GLY A 390 -44.83 14.89 -5.85
N VAL A 391 -46.09 15.30 -5.98
CA VAL A 391 -47.27 14.60 -5.43
C VAL A 391 -47.59 13.22 -6.01
N ASP A 392 -47.16 12.95 -7.24
CA ASP A 392 -47.46 11.70 -7.96
C ASP A 392 -46.32 10.67 -7.91
N GLN A 393 -45.31 10.89 -7.06
CA GLN A 393 -44.23 9.92 -6.86
C GLN A 393 -44.48 9.01 -5.65
N VAL A 394 -44.01 7.77 -5.79
CA VAL A 394 -44.08 6.70 -4.80
C VAL A 394 -42.69 6.07 -4.71
N GLU A 395 -42.29 5.71 -3.51
CA GLU A 395 -41.00 5.05 -3.25
C GLU A 395 -41.05 3.56 -3.64
N VAL A 396 -40.00 3.04 -4.27
CA VAL A 396 -39.83 1.59 -4.48
C VAL A 396 -39.53 0.93 -3.13
N PRO A 397 -40.42 0.12 -2.55
CA PRO A 397 -40.26 -0.33 -1.17
C PRO A 397 -39.18 -1.40 -1.02
N SER A 398 -38.24 -1.24 -0.09
CA SER A 398 -37.19 -2.24 0.19
C SER A 398 -37.70 -3.55 0.81
N ILE A 399 -38.91 -3.57 1.38
CA ILE A 399 -39.57 -4.78 1.92
C ILE A 399 -39.89 -5.84 0.85
N VAL A 400 -39.80 -5.51 -0.45
CA VAL A 400 -40.00 -6.48 -1.53
C VAL A 400 -38.74 -7.32 -1.83
N LEU A 401 -37.58 -7.00 -1.25
CA LEU A 401 -36.39 -7.85 -1.34
C LEU A 401 -36.51 -9.06 -0.41
N ASN A 402 -36.05 -10.22 -0.88
CA ASN A 402 -36.08 -11.49 -0.15
C ASN A 402 -37.50 -11.98 0.24
N SER A 403 -38.56 -11.41 -0.36
CA SER A 403 -39.93 -11.91 -0.25
C SER A 403 -40.30 -12.76 -1.47
N SER A 404 -41.45 -13.45 -1.42
CA SER A 404 -41.94 -14.22 -2.56
C SER A 404 -42.42 -13.32 -3.70
N GLU A 405 -42.27 -13.80 -4.94
CA GLU A 405 -42.76 -13.16 -6.17
C GLU A 405 -44.22 -12.67 -6.00
N GLU A 406 -45.09 -13.53 -5.47
CA GLU A 406 -46.51 -13.23 -5.23
C GLU A 406 -46.71 -12.04 -4.25
N ALA A 407 -46.04 -12.06 -3.11
CA ALA A 407 -46.17 -11.01 -2.09
C ALA A 407 -45.57 -9.68 -2.56
N ALA A 408 -44.47 -9.72 -3.31
CA ALA A 408 -43.86 -8.54 -3.91
C ALA A 408 -44.78 -7.90 -4.97
N ILE A 409 -45.38 -8.71 -5.85
CA ILE A 409 -46.34 -8.23 -6.86
C ILE A 409 -47.59 -7.64 -6.19
N GLU A 410 -48.16 -8.31 -5.19
CA GLU A 410 -49.33 -7.79 -4.45
C GLU A 410 -49.01 -6.45 -3.76
N PHE A 411 -47.84 -6.34 -3.11
CA PHE A 411 -47.45 -5.11 -2.43
C PHE A 411 -47.23 -3.95 -3.42
N LEU A 412 -46.51 -4.20 -4.52
CA LEU A 412 -46.18 -3.18 -5.52
C LEU A 412 -47.44 -2.69 -6.27
N THR A 413 -48.28 -3.61 -6.70
CA THR A 413 -49.49 -3.28 -7.47
C THR A 413 -50.61 -2.74 -6.58
N GLY A 414 -50.83 -3.34 -5.40
CA GLY A 414 -51.93 -2.99 -4.50
C GLY A 414 -51.63 -1.80 -3.58
N THR A 415 -50.44 -1.72 -2.99
CA THR A 415 -50.09 -0.66 -2.01
C THR A 415 -49.50 0.56 -2.71
N THR A 416 -48.50 0.37 -3.58
CA THR A 416 -47.82 1.50 -4.23
C THR A 416 -48.46 1.92 -5.57
N GLY A 417 -49.26 1.06 -6.20
CA GLY A 417 -49.87 1.35 -7.50
C GLY A 417 -48.83 1.38 -8.64
N LEU A 418 -47.81 0.54 -8.56
CA LEU A 418 -46.73 0.42 -9.55
C LEU A 418 -47.00 -0.80 -10.45
N SER A 419 -46.54 -0.73 -11.71
CA SER A 419 -46.65 -1.84 -12.66
C SER A 419 -45.43 -2.74 -12.53
N VAL A 420 -45.61 -4.06 -12.69
CA VAL A 420 -44.56 -5.04 -12.40
C VAL A 420 -44.35 -5.98 -13.58
N THR A 421 -43.09 -6.12 -13.98
CA THR A 421 -42.60 -7.10 -14.94
C THR A 421 -41.61 -8.03 -14.23
N VAL A 422 -41.65 -9.34 -14.50
CA VAL A 422 -40.81 -10.34 -13.82
C VAL A 422 -39.76 -10.90 -14.78
N GLU A 423 -38.49 -10.81 -14.38
CA GLU A 423 -37.35 -11.44 -15.04
C GLU A 423 -36.79 -12.54 -14.11
N ARG A 424 -36.59 -13.76 -14.63
CA ARG A 424 -36.07 -14.88 -13.85
C ARG A 424 -34.57 -15.04 -14.05
N THR A 425 -33.83 -15.23 -12.96
CA THR A 425 -32.36 -15.35 -12.96
C THR A 425 -31.96 -16.56 -12.11
N VAL A 426 -30.98 -17.34 -12.58
CA VAL A 426 -30.40 -18.46 -11.83
C VAL A 426 -29.58 -17.90 -10.66
N ASP A 427 -29.83 -18.40 -9.45
CA ASP A 427 -29.09 -18.04 -8.25
C ASP A 427 -28.90 -19.30 -7.37
N PRO A 428 -27.66 -19.74 -7.10
CA PRO A 428 -27.39 -20.97 -6.34
C PRO A 428 -27.59 -20.85 -4.83
N VAL A 429 -27.81 -19.64 -4.31
CA VAL A 429 -27.97 -19.36 -2.87
C VAL A 429 -29.42 -19.03 -2.52
N ILE A 430 -30.12 -18.31 -3.41
CA ILE A 430 -31.46 -17.80 -3.16
C ILE A 430 -32.52 -18.79 -3.67
N PRO A 431 -33.47 -19.25 -2.82
CA PRO A 431 -34.53 -20.19 -3.23
C PRO A 431 -35.39 -19.69 -4.38
N GLU A 432 -35.86 -20.62 -5.23
CA GLU A 432 -36.79 -20.35 -6.33
C GLU A 432 -38.02 -19.55 -5.87
N GLY A 433 -38.44 -18.56 -6.68
CA GLY A 433 -39.60 -17.72 -6.40
C GLY A 433 -39.34 -16.55 -5.44
N THR A 434 -38.08 -16.35 -4.99
CA THR A 434 -37.68 -15.24 -4.13
C THR A 434 -37.16 -14.05 -4.93
N VAL A 435 -37.55 -12.82 -4.58
CA VAL A 435 -37.04 -11.60 -5.22
C VAL A 435 -35.60 -11.30 -4.78
N ILE A 436 -34.69 -11.31 -5.75
CA ILE A 436 -33.26 -11.00 -5.61
C ILE A 436 -33.04 -9.48 -5.57
N ARG A 437 -33.59 -8.76 -6.56
CA ARG A 437 -33.47 -7.30 -6.69
C ARG A 437 -34.61 -6.69 -7.51
N THR A 438 -34.71 -5.36 -7.47
CA THR A 438 -35.62 -4.58 -8.32
C THR A 438 -34.85 -3.65 -9.26
N ASP A 439 -35.49 -3.24 -10.35
CA ASP A 439 -35.06 -2.12 -11.19
C ASP A 439 -36.29 -1.25 -11.54
N PRO A 440 -36.39 0.02 -11.08
CA PRO A 440 -35.42 0.75 -10.28
C PRO A 440 -35.13 0.14 -8.90
N ALA A 441 -33.97 0.48 -8.33
CA ALA A 441 -33.52 -0.03 -7.04
C ALA A 441 -34.44 0.41 -5.88
N PRO A 442 -34.44 -0.29 -4.74
CA PRO A 442 -35.20 0.12 -3.57
C PRO A 442 -34.88 1.53 -3.08
N ASN A 443 -35.87 2.15 -2.44
CA ASN A 443 -35.87 3.52 -1.96
C ASN A 443 -35.73 4.57 -3.10
N THR A 444 -35.82 4.16 -4.36
CA THR A 444 -35.89 5.09 -5.51
C THR A 444 -37.29 5.67 -5.60
N MET A 445 -37.40 6.98 -5.85
CA MET A 445 -38.68 7.63 -6.15
C MET A 445 -39.04 7.45 -7.62
N VAL A 446 -40.22 6.88 -7.88
CA VAL A 446 -40.78 6.65 -9.22
C VAL A 446 -42.18 7.24 -9.32
N ARG A 447 -42.70 7.50 -10.53
CA ARG A 447 -44.09 7.94 -10.67
C ARG A 447 -45.04 6.78 -10.36
N ARG A 448 -46.19 7.05 -9.74
CA ARG A 448 -47.27 6.07 -9.62
C ARG A 448 -47.64 5.55 -11.01
N GLY A 449 -47.79 4.23 -11.15
CA GLY A 449 -47.99 3.55 -12.43
C GLY A 449 -46.73 3.34 -13.28
N SER A 450 -45.53 3.72 -12.83
CA SER A 450 -44.27 3.32 -13.47
C SER A 450 -44.09 1.81 -13.44
N GLU A 451 -43.43 1.27 -14.47
CA GLU A 451 -43.01 -0.13 -14.55
C GLU A 451 -41.74 -0.38 -13.73
N ILE A 452 -41.72 -1.52 -13.03
CA ILE A 452 -40.59 -2.02 -12.23
C ILE A 452 -40.32 -3.46 -12.65
N THR A 453 -39.06 -3.78 -12.92
CA THR A 453 -38.61 -5.15 -13.14
C THR A 453 -38.22 -5.80 -11.82
N LEU A 454 -38.90 -6.88 -11.46
CA LEU A 454 -38.49 -7.79 -10.38
C LEU A 454 -37.57 -8.87 -10.95
N PHE A 455 -36.38 -8.99 -10.37
CA PHE A 455 -35.46 -10.09 -10.65
C PHE A 455 -35.71 -11.18 -9.62
N VAL A 456 -36.31 -12.29 -10.05
CA VAL A 456 -36.73 -13.40 -9.19
C VAL A 456 -35.79 -14.59 -9.41
N SER A 457 -35.38 -15.24 -8.32
CA SER A 457 -34.57 -16.45 -8.39
C SER A 457 -35.35 -17.60 -9.04
N SER A 458 -34.70 -18.29 -9.98
CA SER A 458 -35.12 -19.61 -10.48
C SER A 458 -34.40 -20.76 -9.76
N GLY A 459 -33.82 -20.51 -8.59
CA GLY A 459 -32.98 -21.45 -7.84
C GLY A 459 -31.62 -21.73 -8.51
N PRO A 460 -30.90 -22.78 -8.07
CA PRO A 460 -29.53 -23.11 -8.52
C PRO A 460 -29.41 -23.51 -9.99
N GLY A 461 -30.52 -23.59 -10.72
CA GLY A 461 -30.58 -24.13 -12.06
C GLY A 461 -30.64 -25.66 -12.03
N LYS A 462 -31.15 -26.24 -13.11
CA LYS A 462 -31.29 -27.69 -13.26
C LYS A 462 -30.18 -28.28 -14.12
N THR A 463 -29.98 -29.58 -13.98
CA THR A 463 -29.06 -30.40 -14.78
C THR A 463 -29.59 -31.83 -14.91
N ASN A 464 -29.14 -32.57 -15.92
CA ASN A 464 -29.52 -33.98 -16.10
C ASN A 464 -28.49 -34.89 -15.44
N VAL A 465 -28.93 -35.90 -14.68
CA VAL A 465 -28.02 -36.89 -14.09
C VAL A 465 -27.37 -37.73 -15.19
N PRO A 466 -26.03 -37.82 -15.27
CA PRO A 466 -25.36 -38.63 -16.28
C PRO A 466 -25.53 -40.14 -16.00
N ILE A 467 -25.16 -40.97 -16.99
CA ILE A 467 -25.03 -42.41 -16.81
C ILE A 467 -23.67 -42.72 -16.17
N LEU A 468 -23.69 -43.31 -14.98
CA LEU A 468 -22.49 -43.56 -14.16
C LEU A 468 -22.21 -45.06 -14.03
N VAL A 469 -23.26 -45.88 -14.00
CA VAL A 469 -23.14 -47.35 -13.90
C VAL A 469 -22.26 -47.91 -15.02
N GLY A 470 -21.22 -48.66 -14.63
CA GLY A 470 -20.23 -49.26 -15.52
C GLY A 470 -18.99 -48.39 -15.79
N LEU A 471 -18.98 -47.10 -15.45
CA LEU A 471 -17.78 -46.25 -15.50
C LEU A 471 -16.80 -46.61 -14.37
N LEU A 472 -15.53 -46.25 -14.54
CA LEU A 472 -14.56 -46.25 -13.43
C LEU A 472 -14.89 -45.15 -12.42
N GLU A 473 -14.48 -45.31 -11.17
CA GLU A 473 -14.69 -44.32 -10.10
C GLU A 473 -14.19 -42.90 -10.47
N GLU A 474 -12.98 -42.81 -11.01
CA GLU A 474 -12.37 -41.55 -11.47
C GLU A 474 -13.15 -40.90 -12.64
N GLU A 475 -13.65 -41.72 -13.58
CA GLU A 475 -14.47 -41.25 -14.70
C GLU A 475 -15.85 -40.75 -14.23
N ALA A 476 -16.48 -41.48 -13.30
CA ALA A 476 -17.80 -41.14 -12.76
C ALA A 476 -17.78 -39.85 -11.92
N THR A 477 -16.77 -39.69 -11.06
CA THR A 477 -16.60 -38.52 -10.20
C THR A 477 -16.22 -37.26 -11.01
N ALA A 478 -15.35 -37.40 -12.03
CA ALA A 478 -15.04 -36.33 -12.96
C ALA A 478 -16.26 -35.91 -13.81
N LEU A 479 -17.12 -36.86 -14.19
CA LEU A 479 -18.34 -36.56 -14.95
C LEU A 479 -19.37 -35.81 -14.10
N LEU A 480 -19.60 -36.23 -12.85
CA LEU A 480 -20.49 -35.55 -11.90
C LEU A 480 -20.07 -34.10 -11.61
N THR A 481 -18.76 -33.87 -11.41
CA THR A 481 -18.20 -32.56 -11.06
C THR A 481 -17.86 -31.66 -12.25
N SER A 482 -18.11 -32.12 -13.48
CA SER A 482 -17.88 -31.34 -14.70
C SER A 482 -18.74 -30.06 -14.77
N GLU A 483 -18.29 -29.02 -15.47
CA GLU A 483 -19.04 -27.75 -15.68
C GLU A 483 -20.40 -27.95 -16.38
N GLU A 484 -20.62 -29.09 -17.03
CA GLU A 484 -21.91 -29.45 -17.63
C GLU A 484 -22.93 -29.91 -16.56
N HIS A 485 -22.44 -30.56 -15.50
CA HIS A 485 -23.26 -31.25 -14.52
C HIS A 485 -23.30 -30.54 -13.15
N GLU A 486 -22.16 -30.07 -12.63
CA GLU A 486 -22.04 -29.34 -11.36
C GLU A 486 -22.70 -30.07 -10.17
N LEU A 487 -22.64 -31.41 -10.14
CA LEU A 487 -23.24 -32.23 -9.09
C LEU A 487 -22.23 -32.54 -7.97
N THR A 488 -22.73 -32.72 -6.76
CA THR A 488 -21.95 -33.26 -5.63
C THR A 488 -22.14 -34.77 -5.54
N TYR A 489 -21.25 -35.47 -4.82
CA TYR A 489 -21.30 -36.93 -4.77
C TYR A 489 -20.81 -37.52 -3.45
N VAL A 490 -21.31 -38.71 -3.15
CA VAL A 490 -20.84 -39.58 -2.07
C VAL A 490 -20.53 -40.95 -2.67
N ILE A 491 -19.40 -41.54 -2.25
CA ILE A 491 -18.98 -42.88 -2.70
C ILE A 491 -19.23 -43.88 -1.58
N GLU A 492 -20.02 -44.91 -1.86
CA GLU A 492 -20.13 -46.10 -1.03
C GLU A 492 -19.36 -47.26 -1.69
N TYR A 493 -18.70 -48.09 -0.89
CA TYR A 493 -17.91 -49.22 -1.38
C TYR A 493 -18.56 -50.55 -1.00
N ILE A 494 -18.57 -51.49 -1.95
CA ILE A 494 -19.04 -52.86 -1.70
C ILE A 494 -17.94 -53.88 -2.01
N ASP A 495 -17.59 -54.70 -1.02
CA ASP A 495 -16.60 -55.78 -1.19
C ASP A 495 -17.14 -56.87 -2.13
N LEU A 496 -16.43 -57.12 -3.22
CA LEU A 496 -16.75 -58.17 -4.17
C LEU A 496 -16.17 -59.51 -3.69
N VAL A 497 -16.86 -60.62 -4.00
CA VAL A 497 -16.44 -61.96 -3.56
C VAL A 497 -15.36 -62.55 -4.48
N ASN A 498 -15.31 -62.12 -5.74
CA ASN A 498 -14.41 -62.66 -6.76
C ASN A 498 -13.36 -61.60 -7.18
N PRO A 499 -12.04 -61.89 -7.14
CA PRO A 499 -11.01 -60.99 -7.66
C PRO A 499 -11.08 -60.79 -9.18
N GLU A 500 -11.77 -61.66 -9.93
CA GLU A 500 -12.01 -61.52 -11.37
C GLU A 500 -13.40 -60.92 -11.71
N ASP A 501 -14.08 -60.30 -10.75
CA ASP A 501 -15.38 -59.66 -11.01
C ASP A 501 -15.21 -58.42 -11.93
N PRO A 502 -15.94 -58.32 -13.05
CA PRO A 502 -15.79 -57.20 -14.00
C PRO A 502 -16.18 -55.83 -13.41
N ASN A 503 -16.85 -55.80 -12.26
CA ASN A 503 -17.23 -54.57 -11.56
C ASN A 503 -16.15 -54.03 -10.61
N GLY A 504 -14.99 -54.70 -10.50
CA GLY A 504 -13.86 -54.21 -9.70
C GLY A 504 -13.40 -52.82 -10.16
N GLY A 505 -13.47 -51.83 -9.27
CA GLY A 505 -13.15 -50.42 -9.55
C GLY A 505 -14.19 -49.66 -10.38
N ARG A 506 -15.41 -50.22 -10.54
CA ARG A 506 -16.50 -49.60 -11.33
C ARG A 506 -17.73 -49.30 -10.48
N VAL A 507 -18.48 -48.30 -10.92
CA VAL A 507 -19.79 -47.96 -10.35
C VAL A 507 -20.81 -49.05 -10.69
N THR A 508 -21.39 -49.69 -9.68
CA THR A 508 -22.44 -50.70 -9.80
C THR A 508 -23.85 -50.13 -9.70
N GLU A 509 -24.03 -49.05 -8.93
CA GLU A 509 -25.33 -48.43 -8.66
C GLU A 509 -25.18 -46.92 -8.49
N GLN A 510 -26.24 -46.16 -8.81
CA GLN A 510 -26.35 -44.72 -8.62
C GLN A 510 -27.72 -44.39 -8.00
N SER A 511 -27.77 -43.51 -6.99
CA SER A 511 -29.01 -43.23 -6.25
C SER A 511 -30.09 -42.51 -7.07
N VAL A 512 -29.67 -41.71 -8.05
CA VAL A 512 -30.56 -40.96 -8.93
C VAL A 512 -30.48 -41.51 -10.34
N GLN A 513 -31.63 -41.74 -10.98
CA GLN A 513 -31.70 -42.37 -12.31
C GLN A 513 -31.03 -41.51 -13.39
N ALA A 514 -30.19 -42.13 -14.23
CA ALA A 514 -29.60 -41.48 -15.40
C ALA A 514 -30.67 -40.86 -16.32
N GLY A 515 -30.47 -39.61 -16.72
CA GLY A 515 -31.39 -38.82 -17.53
C GLY A 515 -32.51 -38.12 -16.74
N SER A 516 -32.51 -38.17 -15.41
CA SER A 516 -33.42 -37.36 -14.58
C SER A 516 -32.90 -35.93 -14.39
N GLU A 517 -33.80 -34.97 -14.31
CA GLU A 517 -33.47 -33.56 -14.09
C GLU A 517 -33.50 -33.24 -12.59
N ILE A 518 -32.37 -32.76 -12.04
CA ILE A 518 -32.21 -32.38 -10.63
C ILE A 518 -31.55 -31.00 -10.49
N ASP A 519 -31.58 -30.42 -9.30
CA ASP A 519 -30.90 -29.16 -9.00
C ASP A 519 -29.38 -29.30 -9.09
N ARG A 520 -28.70 -28.31 -9.67
CA ARG A 520 -27.24 -28.20 -9.62
C ARG A 520 -26.77 -28.15 -8.16
N GLY A 521 -25.61 -28.77 -7.89
CA GLY A 521 -25.11 -28.99 -6.54
C GLY A 521 -25.76 -30.16 -5.78
N SER A 522 -26.82 -30.79 -6.30
CA SER A 522 -27.44 -31.98 -5.67
C SER A 522 -26.45 -33.13 -5.54
N GLU A 523 -26.62 -33.92 -4.47
CA GLU A 523 -25.78 -35.07 -4.15
C GLU A 523 -26.26 -36.35 -4.88
N VAL A 524 -25.36 -36.98 -5.62
CA VAL A 524 -25.57 -38.32 -6.21
C VAL A 524 -24.67 -39.32 -5.49
N ILE A 525 -25.29 -40.35 -4.89
CA ILE A 525 -24.56 -41.44 -4.25
C ILE A 525 -24.22 -42.46 -5.33
N ILE A 526 -22.95 -42.86 -5.42
CA ILE A 526 -22.47 -43.93 -6.31
C ILE A 526 -21.91 -45.08 -5.48
N VAL A 527 -22.24 -46.32 -5.85
CA VAL A 527 -21.72 -47.53 -5.22
C VAL A 527 -20.63 -48.11 -6.10
N VAL A 528 -19.43 -48.34 -5.56
CA VAL A 528 -18.26 -48.86 -6.29
C VAL A 528 -17.87 -50.24 -5.79
N GLY A 529 -17.67 -51.19 -6.71
CA GLY A 529 -17.24 -52.55 -6.40
C GLY A 529 -15.74 -52.64 -6.09
N VAL A 530 -15.38 -53.15 -4.91
CA VAL A 530 -13.97 -53.36 -4.50
C VAL A 530 -13.60 -54.83 -4.67
N ALA A 531 -12.71 -55.13 -5.63
CA ALA A 531 -12.20 -56.48 -5.84
C ALA A 531 -11.18 -56.87 -4.75
N PRO A 532 -11.22 -58.10 -4.20
CA PRO A 532 -10.26 -58.54 -3.20
C PRO A 532 -8.85 -58.68 -3.80
N PRO A 533 -7.78 -58.46 -3.03
CA PRO A 533 -6.41 -58.51 -3.53
C PRO A 533 -6.08 -59.91 -4.09
N PRO A 534 -5.36 -60.00 -5.23
CA PRO A 534 -5.05 -61.28 -5.84
C PRO A 534 -4.18 -62.13 -4.92
N THR A 535 -4.63 -63.37 -4.66
CA THR A 535 -3.92 -64.31 -3.78
C THR A 535 -2.59 -64.75 -4.41
N THR A 536 -1.49 -64.11 -4.00
CA THR A 536 -0.14 -64.45 -4.45
C THR A 536 0.28 -65.83 -3.94
N THR A 537 0.07 -66.86 -4.77
CA THR A 537 0.62 -68.20 -4.51
C THR A 537 2.12 -68.20 -4.73
N THR A 538 2.90 -68.15 -3.65
CA THR A 538 4.36 -68.27 -3.70
C THR A 538 4.75 -69.72 -4.02
N THR A 539 5.12 -70.00 -5.28
CA THR A 539 5.57 -71.34 -5.70
C THR A 539 6.97 -71.64 -5.17
N SER A 540 7.05 -72.35 -4.04
CA SER A 540 8.29 -72.91 -3.51
C SER A 540 8.91 -73.91 -4.48
N THR A 541 10.05 -73.56 -5.09
CA THR A 541 10.77 -74.46 -6.00
C THR A 541 11.63 -75.46 -5.21
N THR A 542 11.16 -76.69 -5.07
CA THR A 542 11.93 -77.78 -4.45
C THR A 542 12.91 -78.39 -5.46
N THR A 543 14.22 -78.16 -5.25
CA THR A 543 15.28 -78.82 -6.01
C THR A 543 15.34 -80.31 -5.66
N THR A 544 15.03 -81.19 -6.63
CA THR A 544 15.11 -82.64 -6.45
C THR A 544 16.50 -83.17 -6.81
N THR A 545 17.27 -83.56 -5.81
CA THR A 545 18.58 -84.24 -6.00
C THR A 545 18.38 -85.71 -6.34
N THR A 546 18.69 -86.11 -7.57
CA THR A 546 18.61 -87.52 -8.00
C THR A 546 19.88 -88.30 -7.61
N THR A 547 19.80 -89.11 -6.55
CA THR A 547 20.83 -90.11 -6.23
C THR A 547 20.50 -91.44 -6.91
N VAL A 548 21.44 -91.95 -7.72
CA VAL A 548 21.28 -93.17 -8.51
C VAL A 548 21.59 -94.42 -7.67
N ALA A 549 20.77 -95.46 -7.81
CA ALA A 549 21.10 -96.83 -7.43
C ALA A 549 20.91 -97.75 -8.66
N PRO A 550 21.85 -98.64 -9.00
CA PRO A 550 21.75 -99.54 -10.15
C PRO A 550 20.94 -100.80 -9.81
N THR A 551 20.50 -101.58 -10.82
CA THR A 551 20.76 -103.04 -11.00
C THR A 551 20.04 -103.64 -12.23
N THR A 552 20.79 -104.41 -13.04
CA THR A 552 20.41 -105.40 -14.09
C THR A 552 19.38 -105.11 -15.20
N THR A 553 19.92 -104.87 -16.39
CA THR A 553 19.82 -105.74 -17.59
C THR A 553 18.76 -106.85 -17.65
N THR A 554 17.92 -106.85 -18.68
CA THR A 554 17.70 -108.02 -19.58
C THR A 554 17.36 -107.54 -20.99
N THR A 555 17.90 -108.23 -21.99
CA THR A 555 17.95 -107.84 -23.41
C THR A 555 16.71 -108.27 -24.21
N SER A 556 16.20 -107.39 -25.07
CA SER A 556 15.61 -107.79 -26.37
C SER A 556 15.61 -106.66 -27.41
N THR A 557 16.49 -106.83 -28.39
CA THR A 557 16.49 -106.37 -29.80
C THR A 557 15.06 -106.08 -30.34
N THR A 558 14.81 -105.06 -31.17
CA THR A 558 15.15 -105.06 -32.62
C THR A 558 15.00 -103.68 -33.29
N THR A 559 15.93 -103.38 -34.22
CA THR A 559 15.89 -102.48 -35.40
C THR A 559 14.48 -102.20 -35.98
N SER A 560 14.12 -101.09 -36.66
CA SER A 560 14.82 -100.06 -37.47
C SER A 560 13.82 -98.88 -37.75
N SER A 561 14.13 -97.71 -38.32
CA SER A 561 15.39 -97.02 -38.71
C SER A 561 15.11 -95.51 -39.01
N SER A 562 16.17 -94.78 -39.34
CA SER A 562 16.25 -93.62 -40.27
C SER A 562 15.60 -93.89 -41.65
N GLU A 563 15.32 -92.97 -42.58
CA GLU A 563 15.53 -91.50 -42.83
C GLU A 563 14.60 -91.16 -44.06
N PRO A 564 14.59 -89.95 -44.67
CA PRO A 564 15.10 -88.64 -44.26
C PRO A 564 14.03 -87.51 -44.21
#